data_AF-R7IAU9-F1
#
_entry.id   AF-R7IAU9-F1
#
_cell.length_a   1.000
_cell.length_b   1.000
_cell.length_c   1.000
_cell.angle_alpha   90.00
_cell.angle_beta   90.00
_cell.angle_gamma   90.00
#
_symmetry.space_group_name_H-M   'P 1'
#
loop_
_entity.id
_entity.type
_entity.pdbx_description
1 polymer ?
#
loop_
_entity_poly.entity_id
_entity_poly.type
_entity_poly.pdbx_seq_one_letter_code
_entity_poly.pdbx_strand_id
1 'polypeptide(L)'
;MPLFIYFCGLLEILAFTGEGSIGDWGSIFLHSAKGATEATAALSFGVCALAMTLVRTQSDTLREKIGDQKLIGGGALLAAAGFLLSIFVSNPWVCLVGFAMIGAGIAPAVPVIMSRAGTYPGVDPGAACATVSTLGYGTLLFIPPLLGSVAEHVGLDTAFFIPFTMALLLFAGSFALKPRN
;
A
#
# COMPACT_ATOMS: atom_id res chain seq x y z
N MET A 1 -4.49 -9.17 -23.65
CA MET A 1 -4.49 -9.50 -22.21
C MET A 1 -5.91 -9.39 -21.68
N PRO A 2 -6.41 -10.33 -20.86
CA PRO A 2 -7.74 -10.27 -20.24
C PRO A 2 -7.94 -9.06 -19.31
N LEU A 3 -9.18 -8.58 -19.20
CA LEU A 3 -9.57 -7.44 -18.34
C LEU A 3 -9.20 -7.68 -16.86
N PHE A 4 -9.30 -8.92 -16.40
CA PHE A 4 -8.95 -9.29 -15.02
C PHE A 4 -7.49 -9.00 -14.68
N ILE A 5 -6.55 -9.17 -15.62
CA ILE A 5 -5.13 -8.89 -15.38
C ILE A 5 -4.88 -7.38 -15.25
N TYR A 6 -5.56 -6.56 -16.05
CA TYR A 6 -5.53 -5.10 -15.87
C TYR A 6 -6.14 -4.68 -14.53
N PHE A 7 -7.20 -5.35 -14.09
CA PHE A 7 -7.78 -5.13 -12.77
C PHE A 7 -6.80 -5.51 -11.64
N CYS A 8 -6.07 -6.62 -11.76
CA CYS A 8 -4.97 -6.95 -10.85
C CYS A 8 -3.89 -5.84 -10.83
N GLY A 9 -3.49 -5.33 -11.99
CA GLY A 9 -2.56 -4.19 -12.06
C GLY A 9 -3.10 -2.93 -11.39
N LEU A 10 -4.41 -2.65 -11.50
CA LEU A 10 -5.04 -1.56 -10.75
C LEU A 10 -4.97 -1.78 -9.24
N LEU A 11 -5.26 -2.99 -8.74
CA LEU A 11 -5.11 -3.30 -7.32
C LEU A 11 -3.66 -3.14 -6.84
N GLU A 12 -2.69 -3.49 -7.69
CA GLU A 12 -1.28 -3.28 -7.39
C GLU A 12 -0.94 -1.79 -7.29
N ILE A 13 -1.43 -0.95 -8.22
CA ILE A 13 -1.29 0.51 -8.14
C ILE A 13 -1.84 1.05 -6.81
N LEU A 14 -3.03 0.60 -6.41
CA LEU A 14 -3.65 1.03 -5.15
C LEU A 14 -2.80 0.64 -3.94
N ALA A 15 -2.21 -0.57 -3.93
CA ALA A 15 -1.32 -1.03 -2.87
C ALA A 15 0.01 -0.27 -2.85
N PHE A 16 0.67 -0.12 -4.01
CA PHE A 16 1.93 0.58 -4.15
C PHE A 16 1.83 2.07 -3.82
N THR A 17 0.64 2.67 -3.95
CA THR A 17 0.44 4.08 -3.60
C THR A 17 0.72 4.30 -2.11
N GLY A 18 0.32 3.38 -1.25
CA GLY A 18 0.62 3.46 0.18
C GLY A 18 2.11 3.31 0.47
N GLU A 19 2.79 2.40 -0.24
CA GLU A 19 4.23 2.17 -0.12
C GLU A 19 5.04 3.39 -0.58
N GLY A 20 4.79 3.89 -1.79
CA GLY A 20 5.48 5.06 -2.35
C GLY A 20 5.22 6.33 -1.55
N SER A 21 4.00 6.52 -1.02
CA SER A 21 3.71 7.68 -0.18
C SER A 21 4.57 7.71 1.08
N ILE A 22 4.80 6.57 1.74
CA ILE A 22 5.69 6.53 2.91
C ILE A 22 7.16 6.59 2.49
N GLY A 23 7.54 5.88 1.42
CA GLY A 23 8.91 5.85 0.91
C GLY A 23 9.45 7.22 0.56
N ASP A 24 8.66 8.01 -0.17
CA ASP A 24 9.11 9.30 -0.70
C ASP A 24 8.74 10.47 0.21
N TRP A 25 7.59 10.40 0.89
CA TRP A 25 7.06 11.53 1.69
C TRP A 25 6.97 11.26 3.19
N GLY A 26 7.21 10.05 3.67
CA GLY A 26 7.02 9.70 5.09
C GLY A 26 7.95 10.49 6.03
N SER A 27 9.22 10.66 5.67
CA SER A 27 10.18 11.45 6.45
C SER A 27 9.84 12.94 6.41
N ILE A 28 9.49 13.46 5.24
CA ILE A 28 9.07 14.86 5.04
C ILE A 28 7.79 15.14 5.83
N PHE A 29 6.84 14.21 5.85
CA PHE A 29 5.61 14.28 6.63
C PHE A 29 5.90 14.37 8.13
N LEU A 30 6.70 13.44 8.67
CA LEU A 30 7.05 13.46 10.10
C LEU A 30 7.78 14.74 10.49
N HIS A 31 8.75 15.17 9.68
CA HIS A 31 9.53 16.36 9.98
C HIS A 31 8.69 17.63 9.83
N SER A 32 8.08 17.83 8.65
CA SER A 32 7.49 19.11 8.26
C SER A 32 6.05 19.29 8.75
N ALA A 33 5.26 18.21 8.84
CA ALA A 33 3.88 18.28 9.32
C ALA A 33 3.75 17.93 10.81
N LYS A 34 4.60 17.03 11.33
CA LYS A 34 4.51 16.53 12.71
C LYS A 34 5.60 17.04 13.65
N GLY A 35 6.55 17.84 13.15
CA GLY A 35 7.61 18.44 13.98
C GLY A 35 8.61 17.43 14.55
N ALA A 36 8.78 16.28 13.89
CA ALA A 36 9.79 15.30 14.27
C ALA A 36 11.20 15.84 14.04
N THR A 37 12.16 15.39 14.85
CA THR A 37 13.58 15.60 14.54
C THR A 37 13.97 14.82 13.28
N GLU A 38 15.05 15.21 12.61
CA GLU A 38 15.58 14.48 11.45
C GLU A 38 15.83 12.99 11.76
N ALA A 39 16.36 12.71 12.94
CA ALA A 39 16.61 11.34 13.40
C ALA A 39 15.32 10.51 13.50
N THR A 40 14.25 11.09 14.07
CA THR A 40 12.95 10.41 14.17
C THR A 40 12.26 10.30 12.81
N ALA A 41 12.36 11.33 11.97
CA ALA A 41 11.80 11.34 10.63
C ALA A 41 12.44 10.26 9.73
N ALA A 42 13.74 10.02 9.87
CA ALA A 42 14.47 8.97 9.14
C ALA A 42 13.99 7.54 9.48
N LEU A 43 13.35 7.34 10.63
CA LEU A 43 12.79 6.04 11.01
C LEU A 43 11.52 5.67 10.22
N SER A 44 10.88 6.63 9.54
CA SER A 44 9.63 6.42 8.80
C SER A 44 9.67 5.21 7.86
N PHE A 45 10.61 5.24 6.91
CA PHE A 45 10.79 4.15 5.95
C PHE A 45 11.29 2.88 6.64
N GLY A 46 12.22 2.99 7.60
CA GLY A 46 12.78 1.84 8.31
C GLY A 46 11.72 1.02 9.05
N VAL A 47 10.84 1.68 9.81
CA VAL A 47 9.75 1.02 10.55
C VAL A 47 8.73 0.40 9.59
N CYS A 48 8.37 1.11 8.52
CA CYS A 48 7.46 0.59 7.49
C CYS A 48 8.04 -0.66 6.80
N ALA A 49 9.30 -0.61 6.36
CA ALA A 49 10.00 -1.70 5.70
C ALA A 49 10.19 -2.92 6.62
N LEU A 50 10.51 -2.70 7.90
CA LEU A 50 10.60 -3.78 8.89
C LEU A 50 9.25 -4.47 9.10
N ALA A 51 8.18 -3.71 9.32
CA ALA A 51 6.84 -4.27 9.47
C ALA A 51 6.40 -5.05 8.22
N MET A 52 6.67 -4.49 7.05
CA MET A 52 6.40 -5.13 5.77
C MET A 52 7.17 -6.45 5.62
N THR A 53 8.46 -6.47 5.97
CA THR A 53 9.31 -7.67 5.90
C THR A 53 8.79 -8.79 6.80
N LEU A 54 8.42 -8.45 8.04
CA LEU A 54 7.84 -9.40 8.98
C LEU A 54 6.56 -10.01 8.39
N VAL A 55 5.55 -9.19 8.07
CA VAL A 55 4.28 -9.71 7.54
C VAL A 55 4.45 -10.48 6.23
N ARG A 56 5.33 -10.02 5.33
CA ARG A 56 5.54 -10.67 4.04
C ARG A 56 6.08 -12.09 4.20
N THR A 57 6.96 -12.33 5.17
CA THR A 57 7.46 -13.69 5.47
C THR A 57 6.42 -14.62 6.10
N GLN A 58 5.29 -14.09 6.60
CA GLN A 58 4.15 -14.88 7.09
C GLN A 58 2.97 -14.90 6.12
N SER A 59 3.05 -14.20 4.99
CA SER A 59 1.89 -13.93 4.14
C SER A 59 1.30 -15.18 3.50
N ASP A 60 2.12 -16.15 3.08
CA ASP A 60 1.63 -17.41 2.50
C ASP A 60 0.82 -18.22 3.52
N THR A 61 1.34 -18.38 4.73
CA THR A 61 0.64 -19.06 5.84
C THR A 61 -0.68 -18.35 6.21
N LEU A 62 -0.70 -17.02 6.21
CA LEU A 62 -1.92 -16.25 6.46
C LEU A 62 -2.92 -16.44 5.32
N ARG A 63 -2.44 -16.40 4.07
CA ARG A 63 -3.24 -16.57 2.86
C ARG A 63 -3.95 -17.91 2.86
N GLU A 64 -3.27 -19.00 3.20
CA GLU A 64 -3.88 -20.33 3.30
C GLU A 64 -4.99 -20.39 4.36
N LYS A 65 -4.82 -19.69 5.49
CA LYS A 65 -5.78 -19.72 6.62
C LYS A 65 -7.04 -18.89 6.38
N ILE A 66 -6.90 -17.68 5.83
CA ILE A 66 -8.01 -16.72 5.74
C ILE A 66 -8.42 -16.38 4.30
N GLY A 67 -7.63 -16.77 3.30
CA GLY A 67 -7.88 -16.51 1.89
C GLY A 67 -7.55 -15.09 1.43
N ASP A 68 -7.36 -14.95 0.13
CA ASP A 68 -6.84 -13.73 -0.52
C ASP A 68 -7.69 -12.49 -0.26
N GLN A 69 -9.02 -12.62 -0.33
CA GLN A 69 -9.95 -11.51 -0.11
C GLN A 69 -9.83 -10.95 1.31
N LYS A 70 -9.84 -11.82 2.34
CA LYS A 70 -9.75 -11.36 3.73
C LYS A 70 -8.37 -10.83 4.06
N LEU A 71 -7.32 -11.44 3.50
CA LEU A 71 -5.95 -11.01 3.72
C LEU A 71 -5.71 -9.61 3.12
N ILE A 72 -6.06 -9.39 1.85
CA ILE A 72 -5.91 -8.09 1.20
C ILE A 72 -6.87 -7.06 1.80
N GLY A 73 -8.13 -7.43 2.01
CA GLY A 73 -9.13 -6.51 2.57
C GLY A 73 -8.79 -6.09 4.00
N GLY A 74 -8.43 -7.04 4.87
CA GLY A 74 -8.01 -6.75 6.24
C GLY A 74 -6.72 -5.93 6.29
N GLY A 75 -5.76 -6.23 5.42
CA GLY A 75 -4.53 -5.44 5.27
C GLY A 75 -4.79 -4.01 4.79
N ALA A 76 -5.68 -3.83 3.82
CA ALA A 76 -6.09 -2.52 3.33
C ALA A 76 -6.78 -1.68 4.41
N LEU A 77 -7.64 -2.29 5.24
CA LEU A 77 -8.24 -1.62 6.40
C LEU A 77 -7.20 -1.25 7.47
N LEU A 78 -6.23 -2.15 7.72
CA LEU A 78 -5.13 -1.87 8.65
C LEU A 78 -4.29 -0.68 8.17
N ALA A 79 -3.99 -0.62 6.87
CA ALA A 79 -3.31 0.51 6.27
C ALA A 79 -4.13 1.80 6.34
N ALA A 80 -5.43 1.74 6.04
CA ALA A 80 -6.32 2.89 6.17
C ALA A 80 -6.36 3.42 7.62
N ALA A 81 -6.40 2.53 8.61
CA ALA A 81 -6.31 2.90 10.02
C ALA A 81 -4.96 3.54 10.37
N GLY A 82 -3.85 3.02 9.82
CA GLY A 82 -2.53 3.62 9.99
C GLY A 82 -2.40 5.01 9.38
N PHE A 83 -3.02 5.25 8.22
CA PHE A 83 -3.09 6.59 7.62
C PHE A 83 -3.90 7.54 8.49
N LEU A 84 -5.10 7.15 8.95
CA LEU A 84 -5.91 7.98 9.84
C LEU A 84 -5.16 8.30 11.13
N LEU A 85 -4.48 7.32 11.72
CA LEU A 85 -3.66 7.53 12.91
C LEU A 85 -2.57 8.58 12.66
N SER A 86 -1.88 8.49 11.51
CA SER A 86 -0.82 9.42 11.15
C SER A 86 -1.34 10.83 10.82
N ILE A 87 -2.52 10.93 10.20
CA ILE A 87 -3.14 12.21 9.84
C ILE A 87 -3.64 12.94 11.10
N PHE A 88 -4.41 12.27 11.96
CA PHE A 88 -5.10 12.93 13.08
C PHE A 88 -4.24 13.11 14.33
N VAL A 89 -3.14 12.36 14.47
CA VAL A 89 -2.26 12.46 15.64
C VAL A 89 -1.04 13.32 15.30
N SER A 90 -0.73 14.28 16.17
CA SER A 90 0.46 15.14 15.99
C SER A 90 1.75 14.51 16.52
N ASN A 91 1.68 13.47 17.35
CA ASN A 91 2.86 12.84 17.94
C ASN A 91 3.62 11.99 16.90
N PRO A 92 4.90 12.30 16.58
CA PRO A 92 5.68 11.57 15.58
C PRO A 92 5.86 10.08 15.88
N TRP A 93 6.00 9.71 17.16
CA TRP A 93 6.17 8.31 17.55
C TRP A 93 4.90 7.49 17.30
N VAL A 94 3.73 8.11 17.47
CA VAL A 94 2.45 7.47 17.14
C VAL A 94 2.27 7.36 15.62
N CYS A 95 2.73 8.35 14.86
CA CYS A 95 2.74 8.28 13.40
C CYS A 95 3.65 7.14 12.90
N LEU A 96 4.79 6.85 13.56
CA LEU A 96 5.61 5.68 13.23
C LEU A 96 4.86 4.36 13.44
N VAL A 97 4.01 4.25 14.46
CA VAL A 97 3.10 3.10 14.62
C VAL A 97 2.12 3.03 13.44
N GLY A 98 1.57 4.16 13.02
CA GLY A 98 0.73 4.25 11.82
C GLY A 98 1.45 3.77 10.55
N PHE A 99 2.71 4.16 10.36
CA PHE A 99 3.53 3.69 9.23
C PHE A 99 3.85 2.20 9.31
N ALA A 100 4.08 1.65 10.50
CA ALA A 100 4.19 0.20 10.71
C ALA A 100 2.90 -0.52 10.30
N MET A 101 1.73 0.01 10.69
CA MET A 101 0.43 -0.55 10.31
C MET A 101 0.20 -0.52 8.81
N ILE A 102 0.59 0.57 8.13
CA ILE A 102 0.51 0.67 6.67
C ILE A 102 1.42 -0.36 5.99
N GLY A 103 2.69 -0.42 6.38
CA GLY A 103 3.65 -1.39 5.83
C GLY A 103 3.18 -2.84 6.04
N ALA A 104 2.71 -3.17 7.24
CA ALA A 104 2.13 -4.47 7.56
C ALA A 104 0.86 -4.77 6.72
N GLY A 105 -0.01 -3.78 6.55
CA GLY A 105 -1.29 -3.93 5.86
C GLY A 105 -1.14 -4.16 4.35
N ILE A 106 -0.20 -3.47 3.70
CA ILE A 106 0.01 -3.60 2.25
C ILE A 106 0.96 -4.76 1.89
N ALA A 107 1.72 -5.29 2.85
CA ALA A 107 2.67 -6.37 2.66
C ALA A 107 2.16 -7.57 1.83
N PRO A 108 0.97 -8.14 2.11
CA PRO A 108 0.51 -9.30 1.35
C PRO A 108 -0.02 -8.97 -0.06
N ALA A 109 -0.30 -7.70 -0.37
CA ALA A 109 -1.02 -7.34 -1.60
C ALA A 109 -0.30 -7.78 -2.87
N VAL A 110 0.96 -7.38 -3.03
CA VAL A 110 1.77 -7.64 -4.23
C VAL A 110 1.88 -9.14 -4.57
N PRO A 111 2.40 -10.02 -3.69
CA PRO A 111 2.54 -11.44 -4.02
C PRO A 111 1.19 -12.13 -4.29
N VAL A 112 0.13 -11.75 -3.56
CA VAL A 112 -1.20 -12.33 -3.74
C VAL A 112 -1.81 -11.91 -5.08
N ILE A 113 -1.71 -10.63 -5.44
CA ILE A 113 -2.23 -10.10 -6.72
C ILE A 113 -1.47 -10.73 -7.91
N MET A 114 -0.13 -10.82 -7.83
CA MET A 114 0.66 -11.48 -8.87
C MET A 114 0.32 -12.96 -8.99
N SER A 115 0.19 -13.67 -7.87
CA SER A 115 -0.24 -15.07 -7.87
C SER A 115 -1.61 -15.24 -8.53
N ARG A 116 -2.58 -14.35 -8.22
CA ARG A 116 -3.90 -14.38 -8.86
C ARG A 116 -3.82 -14.15 -10.36
N ALA A 117 -3.08 -13.14 -10.80
CA ALA A 117 -2.90 -12.86 -12.23
C ALA A 117 -2.22 -14.02 -12.97
N GLY A 118 -1.18 -14.61 -12.38
CA GLY A 118 -0.43 -15.72 -12.96
C GLY A 118 -1.22 -17.04 -13.06
N THR A 119 -2.31 -17.19 -12.31
CA THR A 119 -3.20 -18.37 -12.42
C THR A 119 -4.30 -18.22 -13.47
N TYR A 120 -4.34 -17.11 -14.22
CA TYR A 120 -5.39 -16.88 -15.21
C TYR A 120 -5.31 -17.87 -16.39
N PRO A 121 -6.38 -18.63 -16.70
CA PRO A 121 -6.34 -19.64 -17.76
C PRO A 121 -6.03 -19.08 -19.15
N GLY A 122 -5.12 -19.74 -19.88
CA GLY A 122 -4.80 -19.38 -21.26
C GLY A 122 -3.89 -18.16 -21.42
N VAL A 123 -3.28 -17.67 -20.34
CA VAL A 123 -2.28 -16.60 -20.36
C VAL A 123 -0.99 -17.12 -19.76
N ASP A 124 0.15 -16.78 -20.38
CA ASP A 124 1.46 -17.07 -19.81
C ASP A 124 1.63 -16.35 -18.46
N PRO A 125 1.99 -17.06 -17.36
CA PRO A 125 2.15 -16.45 -16.05
C PRO A 125 3.19 -15.32 -16.02
N GLY A 126 4.28 -15.44 -16.79
CA GLY A 126 5.30 -14.41 -16.89
C GLY A 126 4.78 -13.13 -17.52
N ALA A 127 4.03 -13.24 -18.62
CA ALA A 127 3.40 -12.11 -19.30
C ALA A 127 2.31 -11.44 -18.42
N ALA A 128 1.55 -12.23 -17.66
CA ALA A 128 0.57 -11.72 -16.71
C ALA A 128 1.25 -10.90 -15.59
N CYS A 129 2.25 -11.48 -14.93
CA CYS A 129 3.03 -10.80 -13.89
C CYS A 129 3.73 -9.55 -14.44
N ALA A 130 4.35 -9.61 -15.62
CA ALA A 130 4.99 -8.46 -16.24
C ALA A 130 4.01 -7.30 -16.49
N THR A 131 2.80 -7.61 -16.95
CA THR A 131 1.74 -6.60 -17.16
C THR A 131 1.33 -5.95 -15.84
N VAL A 132 1.11 -6.77 -14.81
CA VAL A 132 0.76 -6.30 -13.46
C VAL A 132 1.88 -5.40 -12.93
N SER A 133 3.12 -5.91 -12.81
CA SER A 133 4.26 -5.13 -12.29
C SER A 133 4.50 -3.83 -13.06
N THR A 134 4.31 -3.82 -14.38
CA THR A 134 4.47 -2.60 -15.19
C THR A 134 3.47 -1.52 -14.77
N LEU A 135 2.22 -1.91 -14.49
CA LEU A 135 1.20 -1.01 -13.97
C LEU A 135 1.54 -0.58 -12.54
N GLY A 136 1.91 -1.53 -11.67
CA GLY A 136 2.34 -1.27 -10.30
C GLY A 136 3.47 -0.24 -10.21
N TYR A 137 4.57 -0.43 -10.95
CA TYR A 137 5.71 0.48 -10.96
C TYR A 137 5.40 1.85 -11.56
N GLY A 138 4.35 1.99 -12.39
CA GLY A 138 3.86 3.30 -12.84
C GLY A 138 3.56 4.23 -11.65
N THR A 139 3.12 3.68 -10.53
CA THR A 139 2.86 4.40 -9.29
C THR A 139 4.07 5.17 -8.78
N LEU A 140 5.29 4.60 -8.89
CA LEU A 140 6.53 5.25 -8.45
C LEU A 140 6.84 6.53 -9.24
N LEU A 141 6.35 6.63 -10.48
CA LEU A 141 6.53 7.82 -11.32
C LEU A 141 5.46 8.88 -11.06
N PHE A 142 4.21 8.46 -10.84
CA PHE A 142 3.07 9.39 -10.77
C PHE A 142 2.73 9.86 -9.35
N ILE A 143 2.84 8.99 -8.34
CA ILE A 143 2.41 9.33 -6.98
C ILE A 143 3.28 10.41 -6.34
N PRO A 144 4.63 10.37 -6.39
CA PRO A 144 5.41 11.35 -5.66
C PRO A 144 5.20 12.80 -6.16
N PRO A 145 5.19 13.08 -7.48
CA PRO A 145 4.86 14.42 -7.98
C PRO A 145 3.42 14.83 -7.67
N LEU A 146 2.46 13.92 -7.76
CA LEU A 146 1.07 14.19 -7.44
C LEU A 146 0.91 14.57 -5.96
N LEU A 147 1.49 13.79 -5.06
CA LEU A 147 1.40 14.01 -3.62
C LEU A 147 2.07 15.32 -3.22
N GLY A 148 3.25 15.60 -3.78
CA GLY A 148 3.96 16.86 -3.55
C GLY A 148 3.19 18.07 -4.06
N SER A 149 2.69 18.01 -5.30
CA SER A 149 1.90 19.10 -5.89
C SER A 149 0.64 19.40 -5.08
N VAL A 150 -0.06 18.36 -4.61
CA VAL A 150 -1.23 18.55 -3.73
C VAL A 150 -0.79 19.12 -2.39
N ALA A 151 0.28 18.59 -1.79
CA ALA A 151 0.79 19.04 -0.50
C ALA A 151 1.21 20.53 -0.51
N GLU A 152 1.73 21.05 -1.62
CA GLU A 152 2.06 22.49 -1.76
C GLU A 152 0.83 23.39 -1.63
N HIS A 153 -0.35 22.93 -2.06
CA HIS A 153 -1.57 23.73 -2.06
C HIS A 153 -2.41 23.57 -0.78
N VAL A 154 -2.47 22.36 -0.23
CA VAL A 154 -3.38 22.02 0.89
C VAL A 154 -2.67 21.45 2.13
N GLY A 155 -1.35 21.34 2.10
CA GLY A 155 -0.54 20.76 3.18
C GLY A 155 -0.43 19.24 3.13
N LEU A 156 0.60 18.72 3.80
CA LEU A 156 0.94 17.29 3.84
C LEU A 156 -0.11 16.44 4.56
N ASP A 157 -0.70 16.95 5.65
CA ASP A 157 -1.78 16.25 6.36
C ASP A 157 -2.97 15.96 5.44
N THR A 158 -3.37 16.95 4.64
CA THR A 158 -4.47 16.81 3.68
C THR A 158 -4.08 15.91 2.51
N ALA A 159 -2.85 16.02 2.00
CA ALA A 159 -2.37 15.20 0.89
C ALA A 159 -2.35 13.70 1.23
N PHE A 160 -2.09 13.34 2.49
CA PHE A 160 -2.11 11.94 2.95
C PHE A 160 -3.51 11.29 2.93
N PHE A 161 -4.58 12.04 2.72
CA PHE A 161 -5.90 11.45 2.42
C PHE A 161 -5.93 10.75 1.05
N ILE A 162 -5.04 11.09 0.11
CA ILE A 162 -4.92 10.39 -1.18
C ILE A 162 -4.59 8.91 -0.97
N PRO A 163 -3.45 8.52 -0.37
CA PRO A 163 -3.14 7.11 -0.14
C PRO A 163 -4.13 6.43 0.82
N PHE A 164 -4.73 7.16 1.77
CA PHE A 164 -5.84 6.65 2.57
C PHE A 164 -7.05 6.23 1.70
N THR A 165 -7.50 7.08 0.78
CA THR A 165 -8.61 6.74 -0.12
C THR A 165 -8.25 5.57 -1.04
N MET A 166 -7.00 5.49 -1.52
CA MET A 166 -6.54 4.35 -2.31
C MET A 166 -6.55 3.05 -1.50
N ALA A 167 -6.22 3.08 -0.21
CA ALA A 167 -6.36 1.92 0.67
C ALA A 167 -7.83 1.48 0.82
N LEU A 168 -8.77 2.42 0.90
CA LEU A 168 -10.21 2.09 0.91
C LEU A 168 -10.68 1.49 -0.43
N LEU A 169 -10.18 1.99 -1.55
CA LEU A 169 -10.45 1.41 -2.87
C LEU A 169 -9.85 0.01 -3.00
N LEU A 170 -8.66 -0.23 -2.43
CA LEU A 170 -8.06 -1.56 -2.37
C LEU A 170 -8.93 -2.52 -1.54
N PHE A 171 -9.46 -2.05 -0.41
CA PHE A 171 -10.42 -2.81 0.39
C PHE A 171 -11.66 -3.18 -0.43
N ALA A 172 -12.26 -2.21 -1.13
CA ALA A 172 -13.41 -2.46 -2.01
C ALA A 172 -13.06 -3.43 -3.17
N GLY A 173 -11.88 -3.27 -3.77
CA GLY A 173 -11.38 -4.12 -4.84
C GLY A 173 -11.09 -5.55 -4.38
N SER A 174 -10.74 -5.76 -3.11
CA SER A 174 -10.47 -7.10 -2.56
C SER A 174 -11.65 -8.06 -2.70
N PHE A 175 -12.88 -7.57 -2.69
CA PHE A 175 -14.08 -8.40 -2.84
C PHE A 175 -14.16 -9.13 -4.19
N ALA A 176 -13.54 -8.58 -5.24
CA ALA A 176 -13.45 -9.22 -6.55
C ALA A 176 -12.46 -10.41 -6.56
N LEU A 177 -11.63 -10.57 -5.53
CA LEU A 177 -10.71 -11.70 -5.35
C LEU A 177 -11.36 -12.90 -4.64
N LYS A 178 -12.63 -12.77 -4.23
CA LYS A 178 -13.37 -13.88 -3.64
C LYS A 178 -13.49 -15.02 -4.66
N PRO A 179 -13.16 -16.29 -4.30
CA PRO A 179 -13.40 -17.40 -5.20
C PRO A 179 -14.89 -17.47 -5.58
N ARG A 180 -15.18 -17.58 -6.88
CA ARG A 180 -16.51 -17.92 -7.38
C ARG A 180 -16.76 -19.38 -7.00
N ASN A 181 -17.56 -19.60 -5.95
CA ASN A 181 -18.15 -20.90 -5.65
C ASN A 181 -19.18 -21.28 -6.72
#